data_AF-A0A1H9K1Z4-F1
#
_entry.id   AF-A0A1H9K1Z4-F1
#
_cell.length_a   1.000
_cell.length_b   1.000
_cell.length_c   1.000
_cell.angle_alpha   90.00
_cell.angle_beta   90.00
_cell.angle_gamma   90.00
#
_symmetry.space_group_name_H-M   'P 1'
#
loop_
_entity.id
_entity.type
_entity.pdbx_description
1 polymer ?
#
loop_
_entity_poly.entity_id
_entity_poly.type
_entity_poly.pdbx_seq_one_letter_code
_entity_poly.pdbx_strand_id
1 'polypeptide(L)'
;TEIAIRKFVINQYGEIEDLDIGARNINALLFGQLQLSGGSVVFSKGTQKDEFLIDVGGLLAFSQNSSVPDGLKKSSFAINKLQVSTKQGLVAFDAGLNEGISFEILGGVTVGVHQLYFSNEGFRVSASAGLNFPSVDFGGVSFDASIDMLWNGKIRAFNGGLGSLDVTIAGFKGSIKKLYVGQFTEGGDFMVSLQECRLTLPGNFGSMGGSSFAIKNATFNPNNGDFNGEFEVPSLKTEIAGFKLVLDAPTINFKEFKIGFSRAYLELPEFFNASGANVSIYDIAISAQNGLSIGGAGFTLPDFKLGEFGFKNIGAEFRMQDGTYFISGHGGIILPNVGEIEAALCFTEVSEIYPIGVKHAYFSFEAATGIPLGTTGLYLSGIRGGLGYGYPDEVPAKYQKLFGEKGPRVQLGLTVKDGVGGKLARVTADAWIDIEKITWVLEGKATILSGTLNITAEAAAIITNNCFATGMKVNIKFVRGSIELYIFDQNGNLKFSGAGECKFGMPKGELYDGAILSIPPCDIWLGGFGVMFGDFTNGKRGFLGYIDIEFCGFNWGRIGAFVGTGGLDLRVSSYDICRPAGISFKSMNRSVRGPVVNNLDIASAKYTNAVL
;
A
#
# COMPACT_ATOMS: atom_id res chain seq x y z
N THR A 1 -44.89 -17.49 -48.13
CA THR A 1 -45.11 -16.04 -48.07
C THR A 1 -46.55 -15.77 -47.72
N GLU A 2 -46.79 -14.95 -46.70
CA GLU A 2 -48.10 -14.45 -46.31
C GLU A 2 -48.18 -12.98 -46.69
N ILE A 3 -49.19 -12.59 -47.46
CA ILE A 3 -49.45 -11.18 -47.82
C ILE A 3 -50.71 -10.75 -47.08
N ALA A 4 -50.60 -9.72 -46.25
CA ALA A 4 -51.72 -9.24 -45.44
C ALA A 4 -51.85 -7.71 -45.52
N ILE A 5 -53.09 -7.25 -45.68
CA ILE A 5 -53.49 -5.86 -45.46
C ILE A 5 -54.12 -5.83 -44.07
N ARG A 6 -53.38 -5.33 -43.08
CA ARG A 6 -53.85 -5.28 -41.68
C ARG A 6 -54.58 -3.97 -41.40
N LYS A 7 -54.07 -2.88 -41.98
CA LYS A 7 -54.66 -1.55 -41.84
C LYS A 7 -54.45 -0.75 -43.12
N PHE A 8 -55.51 -0.14 -43.62
CA PHE A 8 -55.46 0.81 -44.72
C PHE A 8 -56.61 1.80 -44.58
N VAL A 9 -56.32 3.00 -44.09
CA VAL A 9 -57.32 4.03 -43.79
C VAL A 9 -57.04 5.25 -44.66
N ILE A 10 -58.07 5.74 -45.34
CA ILE A 10 -58.03 6.94 -46.18
C ILE A 10 -59.02 7.94 -45.60
N ASN A 11 -58.61 9.20 -45.46
CA ASN A 11 -59.47 10.27 -44.97
C ASN A 11 -60.40 10.82 -46.07
N GLN A 12 -61.29 11.74 -45.70
CA GLN A 12 -62.25 12.38 -46.61
C GLN A 12 -61.62 13.21 -47.76
N TYR A 13 -60.32 13.49 -47.68
CA TYR A 13 -59.56 14.22 -48.70
C TYR A 13 -58.80 13.28 -49.65
N GLY A 14 -58.94 11.96 -49.49
CA GLY A 14 -58.22 10.96 -50.28
C GLY A 14 -56.78 10.70 -49.81
N GLU A 15 -56.40 11.19 -48.63
CA GLU A 15 -55.06 11.01 -48.07
C GLU A 15 -55.02 9.78 -47.17
N ILE A 16 -53.90 9.04 -47.19
CA ILE A 16 -53.72 7.86 -46.36
C ILE A 16 -53.43 8.31 -44.93
N GLU A 17 -54.35 7.99 -44.02
CA GLU A 17 -54.26 8.29 -42.60
C GLU A 17 -53.47 7.22 -41.84
N ASP A 18 -53.62 5.95 -42.24
CA ASP A 18 -52.87 4.83 -41.66
C ASP A 18 -52.67 3.71 -42.68
N LEU A 19 -51.55 3.02 -42.57
CA LEU A 19 -51.10 1.96 -43.46
C LEU A 19 -50.30 0.93 -42.67
N ASP A 20 -50.69 -0.33 -42.80
CA ASP A 20 -49.92 -1.51 -42.43
C ASP A 20 -50.26 -2.62 -43.44
N ILE A 21 -49.47 -2.66 -44.51
CA ILE A 21 -49.60 -3.64 -45.60
C ILE A 21 -48.24 -4.29 -45.78
N GLY A 22 -48.16 -5.62 -45.77
CA GLY A 22 -46.87 -6.25 -45.98
C GLY A 22 -46.91 -7.73 -46.35
N ALA A 23 -45.78 -8.19 -46.86
CA ALA A 23 -45.47 -9.60 -47.04
C ALA A 23 -44.54 -10.05 -45.89
N ARG A 24 -44.85 -11.19 -45.27
CA ARG A 24 -44.03 -11.82 -44.21
C ARG A 24 -43.75 -13.27 -44.55
N ASN A 25 -42.78 -13.86 -43.85
CA ASN A 25 -42.32 -15.24 -44.10
C ASN A 25 -41.93 -15.46 -45.57
N ILE A 26 -41.24 -14.48 -46.15
CA ILE A 26 -40.67 -14.55 -47.49
C ILE A 26 -39.44 -15.45 -47.42
N ASN A 27 -39.49 -16.57 -48.14
CA ASN A 27 -38.34 -17.43 -48.36
C ASN A 27 -38.01 -17.34 -49.85
N ALA A 28 -36.81 -16.86 -50.18
CA ALA A 28 -36.42 -16.63 -51.57
C ALA A 28 -34.92 -16.89 -51.76
N LEU A 29 -34.55 -17.45 -52.91
CA LEU A 29 -33.15 -17.52 -53.33
C LEU A 29 -32.82 -16.28 -54.15
N LEU A 30 -32.07 -15.36 -53.55
CA LEU A 30 -31.59 -14.14 -54.17
C LEU A 30 -30.32 -14.43 -54.96
N PHE A 31 -30.28 -13.94 -56.21
CA PHE A 31 -29.12 -14.03 -57.11
C PHE A 31 -28.55 -15.45 -57.29
N GLY A 32 -29.38 -16.48 -57.07
CA GLY A 32 -28.97 -17.89 -57.17
C GLY A 32 -28.02 -18.38 -56.08
N GLN A 33 -27.61 -17.53 -55.12
CA GLN A 33 -26.59 -17.88 -54.13
C GLN A 33 -26.93 -17.50 -52.69
N LEU A 34 -27.86 -16.57 -52.46
CA LEU A 34 -28.22 -16.08 -51.12
C LEU A 34 -29.64 -16.50 -50.76
N GLN A 35 -29.78 -17.35 -49.74
CA GLN A 35 -31.06 -17.74 -49.20
C GLN A 35 -31.57 -16.67 -48.23
N LEU A 36 -32.66 -15.99 -48.58
CA LEU A 36 -33.48 -15.24 -47.64
C LEU A 36 -34.44 -16.21 -46.94
N SER A 37 -34.49 -16.14 -45.62
CA SER A 37 -35.41 -16.91 -44.78
C SER A 37 -36.14 -16.00 -43.81
N GLY A 38 -37.43 -16.26 -43.60
CA GLY A 38 -38.27 -15.47 -42.69
C GLY A 38 -38.37 -13.99 -43.07
N GLY A 39 -38.16 -13.64 -44.34
CA GLY A 39 -38.10 -12.26 -44.79
C GLY A 39 -39.43 -11.53 -44.65
N SER A 40 -39.36 -10.21 -44.50
CA SER A 40 -40.52 -9.32 -44.45
C SER A 40 -40.28 -8.06 -45.28
N VAL A 41 -41.37 -7.56 -45.89
CA VAL A 41 -41.46 -6.23 -46.49
C VAL A 41 -42.79 -5.64 -46.04
N VAL A 42 -42.76 -4.60 -45.21
CA VAL A 42 -43.95 -3.97 -44.63
C VAL A 42 -43.95 -2.50 -44.99
N PHE A 43 -45.05 -2.04 -45.56
CA PHE A 43 -45.34 -0.64 -45.84
C PHE A 43 -46.15 -0.07 -44.69
N SER A 44 -45.69 1.02 -44.11
CA SER A 44 -46.39 1.76 -43.07
C SER A 44 -46.47 3.25 -43.35
N LYS A 45 -47.40 3.95 -42.68
CA LYS A 45 -47.56 5.40 -42.86
C LYS A 45 -46.40 6.15 -42.17
N GLY A 46 -45.72 7.00 -42.92
CA GLY A 46 -44.68 7.90 -42.38
C GLY A 46 -45.27 9.12 -41.67
N THR A 47 -44.41 9.89 -41.00
CA THR A 47 -44.82 11.07 -40.23
C THR A 47 -45.15 12.29 -41.09
N GLN A 48 -44.62 12.35 -42.31
CA GLN A 48 -44.91 13.45 -43.24
C GLN A 48 -46.15 13.14 -44.09
N LYS A 49 -46.81 14.20 -44.59
CA LYS A 49 -47.90 14.07 -45.57
C LYS A 49 -47.41 13.24 -46.76
N ASP A 50 -48.18 12.24 -47.19
CA ASP A 50 -47.87 11.34 -48.32
C ASP A 50 -46.53 10.57 -48.23
N GLU A 51 -45.97 10.41 -47.03
CA GLU A 51 -44.80 9.57 -46.80
C GLU A 51 -45.19 8.12 -46.48
N PHE A 52 -44.46 7.20 -47.09
CA PHE A 52 -44.50 5.77 -46.80
C PHE A 52 -43.15 5.33 -46.23
N LEU A 53 -43.20 4.51 -45.19
CA LEU A 53 -42.04 3.80 -44.68
C LEU A 53 -42.08 2.36 -45.18
N ILE A 54 -40.97 1.89 -45.71
CA ILE A 54 -40.79 0.53 -46.21
C ILE A 54 -39.81 -0.16 -45.27
N ASP A 55 -40.33 -1.04 -44.41
CA ASP A 55 -39.57 -1.85 -43.47
C ASP A 55 -39.26 -3.22 -44.06
N VAL A 56 -37.98 -3.51 -44.22
CA VAL A 56 -37.46 -4.79 -44.71
C VAL A 56 -36.72 -5.50 -43.58
N GLY A 57 -36.95 -6.80 -43.45
CA GLY A 57 -36.27 -7.65 -42.48
C GLY A 57 -36.10 -9.08 -42.97
N GLY A 58 -35.33 -9.87 -42.22
CA GLY A 58 -35.13 -11.30 -42.49
C GLY A 58 -33.69 -11.76 -42.27
N LEU A 59 -33.48 -13.06 -42.46
CA LEU A 59 -32.17 -13.69 -42.33
C LEU A 59 -31.63 -14.09 -43.69
N LEU A 60 -30.45 -13.58 -44.05
CA LEU A 60 -29.72 -13.92 -45.26
C LEU A 60 -28.63 -14.94 -44.94
N ALA A 61 -28.57 -16.06 -45.66
CA ALA A 61 -27.48 -17.03 -45.55
C ALA A 61 -27.01 -17.43 -46.95
N PHE A 62 -25.73 -17.80 -47.11
CA PHE A 62 -25.29 -18.36 -48.38
C PHE A 62 -25.92 -19.75 -48.58
N SER A 63 -26.35 -20.03 -49.81
CA SER A 63 -26.84 -21.35 -50.18
C SER A 63 -25.73 -22.40 -50.07
N GLN A 64 -26.10 -23.65 -49.79
CA GLN A 64 -25.16 -24.77 -49.69
C GLN A 64 -24.35 -24.99 -50.99
N ASN A 65 -24.91 -24.57 -52.13
CA ASN A 65 -24.30 -24.71 -53.45
C ASN A 65 -23.42 -23.52 -53.87
N SER A 66 -23.21 -22.54 -52.98
CA SER A 66 -22.34 -21.39 -53.25
C SER A 66 -20.86 -21.80 -53.29
N SER A 67 -20.04 -21.02 -54.01
CA SER A 67 -18.59 -21.21 -54.10
C SER A 67 -17.80 -20.53 -52.97
N VAL A 68 -18.48 -19.98 -51.96
CA VAL A 68 -17.81 -19.31 -50.83
C VAL A 68 -17.23 -20.33 -49.83
N PRO A 69 -16.20 -19.98 -49.05
CA PRO A 69 -15.65 -20.84 -48.00
C PRO A 69 -16.72 -21.34 -47.02
N ASP A 70 -16.54 -22.57 -46.53
CA ASP A 70 -17.54 -23.23 -45.67
C ASP A 70 -17.85 -22.47 -44.37
N GLY A 71 -16.89 -21.70 -43.85
CA GLY A 71 -17.11 -20.80 -42.72
C GLY A 71 -18.15 -19.71 -43.00
N LEU A 72 -18.21 -19.21 -44.25
CA LEU A 72 -19.23 -18.25 -44.69
C LEU A 72 -20.56 -18.94 -45.03
N LYS A 73 -20.55 -20.17 -45.52
CA LYS A 73 -21.80 -20.93 -45.79
C LYS A 73 -22.62 -21.22 -44.55
N LYS A 74 -21.95 -21.42 -43.41
CA LYS A 74 -22.59 -21.66 -42.11
C LYS A 74 -23.03 -20.37 -41.43
N SER A 75 -22.65 -19.21 -41.97
CA SER A 75 -22.98 -17.92 -41.42
C SER A 75 -24.34 -17.42 -41.90
N SER A 76 -24.97 -16.59 -41.07
CA SER A 76 -26.18 -15.90 -41.42
C SER A 76 -26.11 -14.44 -41.01
N PHE A 77 -26.75 -13.59 -41.80
CA PHE A 77 -26.77 -12.14 -41.66
C PHE A 77 -28.21 -11.70 -41.43
N ALA A 78 -28.49 -11.19 -40.25
CA ALA A 78 -29.80 -10.72 -39.87
C ALA A 78 -29.97 -9.26 -40.31
N ILE A 79 -31.04 -8.96 -41.03
CA ILE A 79 -31.54 -7.62 -41.23
C ILE A 79 -32.61 -7.40 -40.16
N ASN A 80 -32.21 -6.78 -39.05
CA ASN A 80 -33.12 -6.49 -37.94
C ASN A 80 -34.05 -5.34 -38.30
N LYS A 81 -33.51 -4.32 -38.98
CA LYS A 81 -34.27 -3.16 -39.44
C LYS A 81 -33.63 -2.56 -40.69
N LEU A 82 -34.38 -2.49 -41.78
CA LEU A 82 -34.04 -1.68 -42.95
C LEU A 82 -35.29 -0.87 -43.32
N GLN A 83 -35.35 0.38 -42.91
CA GLN A 83 -36.49 1.27 -43.11
C GLN A 83 -36.14 2.36 -44.12
N VAL A 84 -36.90 2.42 -45.21
CA VAL A 84 -36.75 3.42 -46.26
C VAL A 84 -38.01 4.28 -46.33
N SER A 85 -37.86 5.60 -46.20
CA SER A 85 -38.89 6.58 -46.47
C SER A 85 -38.90 6.95 -47.95
N THR A 86 -40.10 7.04 -48.53
CA THR A 86 -40.29 7.55 -49.89
C THR A 86 -39.94 9.03 -50.05
N LYS A 87 -39.75 9.77 -48.96
CA LYS A 87 -39.36 11.19 -48.96
C LYS A 87 -37.96 11.46 -48.46
N GLN A 88 -37.52 10.73 -47.44
CA GLN A 88 -36.23 10.95 -46.76
C GLN A 88 -35.14 9.97 -47.18
N GLY A 89 -35.47 8.92 -47.94
CA GLY A 89 -34.52 7.84 -48.25
C GLY A 89 -34.34 6.91 -47.05
N LEU A 90 -33.11 6.46 -46.77
CA LEU A 90 -32.83 5.53 -45.67
C LEU A 90 -33.06 6.21 -44.31
N VAL A 91 -34.04 5.72 -43.53
CA VAL A 91 -34.40 6.25 -42.21
C VAL A 91 -33.74 5.43 -41.10
N ALA A 92 -33.74 4.11 -41.23
CA ALA A 92 -33.14 3.21 -40.25
C ALA A 92 -32.46 2.04 -40.94
N PHE A 93 -31.28 1.69 -40.45
CA PHE A 93 -30.53 0.51 -40.85
C PHE A 93 -29.91 -0.11 -39.61
N ASP A 94 -30.10 -1.40 -39.48
CA ASP A 94 -29.55 -2.29 -38.47
C ASP A 94 -29.50 -3.67 -39.11
N ALA A 95 -28.29 -4.10 -39.42
CA ALA A 95 -28.05 -5.44 -39.92
C ALA A 95 -26.66 -5.93 -39.48
N GLY A 96 -26.52 -7.23 -39.27
CA GLY A 96 -25.27 -7.79 -38.79
C GLY A 96 -25.20 -9.30 -38.91
N LEU A 97 -24.03 -9.85 -38.59
CA LEU A 97 -23.88 -11.27 -38.38
C LEU A 97 -24.81 -11.71 -37.24
N ASN A 98 -25.62 -12.72 -37.51
CA ASN A 98 -26.50 -13.34 -36.53
C ASN A 98 -25.70 -14.21 -35.54
N GLU A 99 -24.64 -14.84 -36.04
CA GLU A 99 -23.67 -15.63 -35.26
C GLU A 99 -22.25 -15.35 -35.77
N GLY A 100 -21.27 -15.46 -34.88
CA GLY A 100 -19.85 -15.28 -35.24
C GLY A 100 -19.39 -16.31 -36.27
N ILE A 101 -18.47 -15.90 -37.15
CA ILE A 101 -17.90 -16.77 -38.19
C ILE A 101 -16.46 -17.12 -37.84
N SER A 102 -16.06 -18.37 -38.10
CA SER A 102 -14.68 -18.81 -37.97
C SER A 102 -14.26 -19.55 -39.24
N PHE A 103 -13.08 -19.20 -39.75
CA PHE A 103 -12.50 -19.84 -40.92
C PHE A 103 -10.98 -19.83 -40.84
N GLU A 104 -10.36 -20.84 -41.46
CA GLU A 104 -8.90 -20.90 -41.56
C GLU A 104 -8.41 -20.22 -42.83
N ILE A 105 -7.34 -19.44 -42.71
CA ILE A 105 -6.57 -18.91 -43.83
C ILE A 105 -5.14 -19.44 -43.73
N LEU A 106 -4.50 -19.64 -44.88
CA LEU A 106 -3.06 -19.93 -45.01
C LEU A 106 -2.55 -21.11 -44.14
N GLY A 107 -3.36 -22.14 -43.91
CA GLY A 107 -2.91 -23.42 -43.35
C GLY A 107 -2.39 -23.38 -41.90
N GLY A 108 -2.95 -22.52 -41.06
CA GLY A 108 -2.56 -22.40 -39.65
C GLY A 108 -3.02 -21.13 -38.95
N VAL A 109 -3.71 -20.22 -39.67
CA VAL A 109 -4.31 -19.01 -39.09
C VAL A 109 -5.82 -19.19 -39.00
N THR A 110 -6.37 -19.24 -37.80
CA THR A 110 -7.82 -19.26 -37.58
C THR A 110 -8.31 -17.84 -37.37
N VAL A 111 -9.12 -17.32 -38.28
CA VAL A 111 -9.76 -16.01 -38.15
C VAL A 111 -11.18 -16.21 -37.66
N GLY A 112 -11.51 -15.61 -36.51
CA GLY A 112 -12.85 -15.55 -35.96
C GLY A 112 -13.39 -14.13 -36.02
N VAL A 113 -14.46 -13.87 -36.78
CA VAL A 113 -15.21 -12.60 -36.71
C VAL A 113 -16.38 -12.81 -35.77
N HIS A 114 -16.26 -12.26 -34.56
CA HIS A 114 -17.24 -12.43 -33.48
C HIS A 114 -18.45 -11.52 -33.65
N GLN A 115 -18.22 -10.33 -34.19
CA GLN A 115 -19.28 -9.36 -34.45
C GLN A 115 -18.98 -8.64 -35.76
N LEU A 116 -20.00 -8.49 -36.59
CA LEU A 116 -20.01 -7.57 -37.71
C LEU A 116 -21.40 -6.97 -37.73
N TYR A 117 -21.47 -5.65 -37.55
CA TYR A 117 -22.71 -4.93 -37.37
C TYR A 117 -22.65 -3.64 -38.17
N PHE A 118 -23.77 -3.31 -38.81
CA PHE A 118 -23.94 -2.11 -39.61
C PHE A 118 -25.19 -1.39 -39.11
N SER A 119 -25.09 -0.07 -38.96
CA SER A 119 -26.22 0.77 -38.65
C SER A 119 -26.19 2.09 -39.42
N ASN A 120 -27.18 2.94 -39.18
CA ASN A 120 -27.16 4.33 -39.65
C ASN A 120 -25.90 5.11 -39.23
N GLU A 121 -25.31 4.76 -38.08
CA GLU A 121 -24.18 5.49 -37.54
C GLU A 121 -22.85 5.06 -38.17
N GLY A 122 -22.76 3.83 -38.68
CA GLY A 122 -21.52 3.29 -39.22
C GLY A 122 -21.50 1.78 -39.19
N PHE A 123 -20.30 1.21 -39.12
CA PHE A 123 -20.13 -0.22 -38.92
C PHE A 123 -19.20 -0.50 -37.73
N ARG A 124 -19.44 -1.64 -37.10
CA ARG A 124 -18.62 -2.18 -36.02
C ARG A 124 -18.23 -3.60 -36.38
N VAL A 125 -16.94 -3.90 -36.30
CA VAL A 125 -16.44 -5.27 -36.46
C VAL A 125 -15.53 -5.62 -35.30
N SER A 126 -15.74 -6.80 -34.73
CA SER A 126 -14.87 -7.42 -33.74
C SER A 126 -14.40 -8.75 -34.31
N ALA A 127 -13.09 -8.89 -34.46
CA ALA A 127 -12.44 -10.05 -35.03
C ALA A 127 -11.24 -10.46 -34.17
N SER A 128 -10.87 -11.71 -34.31
CA SER A 128 -9.69 -12.32 -33.72
C SER A 128 -8.99 -13.15 -34.78
N ALA A 129 -7.67 -13.26 -34.68
CA ALA A 129 -6.87 -14.16 -35.47
C ALA A 129 -5.94 -14.92 -34.54
N GLY A 130 -6.08 -16.24 -34.50
CA GLY A 130 -5.15 -17.13 -33.81
C GLY A 130 -4.15 -17.73 -34.80
N LEU A 131 -2.87 -17.72 -34.44
CA LEU A 131 -1.83 -18.46 -35.17
C LEU A 131 -1.57 -19.78 -34.43
N ASN A 132 -1.69 -20.88 -35.15
CA ASN A 132 -1.35 -22.21 -34.67
C ASN A 132 -0.45 -22.89 -35.71
N PHE A 133 0.84 -22.58 -35.68
CA PHE A 133 1.84 -23.27 -36.49
C PHE A 133 2.49 -24.38 -35.65
N PRO A 134 2.28 -25.67 -35.99
CA PRO A 134 2.86 -26.79 -35.24
C PRO A 134 4.39 -26.88 -35.33
N SER A 135 5.01 -26.20 -36.30
CA SER A 135 6.42 -26.34 -36.68
C SER A 135 7.35 -25.24 -36.15
N VAL A 136 6.82 -24.22 -35.47
CA VAL A 136 7.58 -23.13 -34.85
C VAL A 136 7.04 -22.86 -33.45
N ASP A 137 7.91 -22.51 -32.49
CA ASP A 137 7.59 -22.16 -31.10
C ASP A 137 6.78 -20.83 -30.97
N PHE A 138 5.88 -20.56 -31.91
CA PHE A 138 4.88 -19.48 -31.90
C PHE A 138 3.47 -20.01 -31.56
N GLY A 139 3.38 -21.13 -30.84
CA GLY A 139 2.11 -21.72 -30.45
C GLY A 139 1.32 -20.80 -29.52
N GLY A 140 0.04 -20.57 -29.81
CA GLY A 140 -0.87 -19.83 -28.92
C GLY A 140 -0.86 -18.31 -29.07
N VAL A 141 -0.35 -17.79 -30.19
CA VAL A 141 -0.43 -16.34 -30.49
C VAL A 141 -1.86 -15.98 -30.88
N SER A 142 -2.47 -15.06 -30.15
CA SER A 142 -3.77 -14.49 -30.50
C SER A 142 -3.65 -12.98 -30.75
N PHE A 143 -4.27 -12.55 -31.84
CA PHE A 143 -4.54 -11.15 -32.13
C PHE A 143 -6.03 -10.92 -32.00
N ASP A 144 -6.43 -9.88 -31.27
CA ASP A 144 -7.81 -9.46 -31.18
C ASP A 144 -7.90 -8.02 -31.67
N ALA A 145 -8.95 -7.68 -32.42
CA ALA A 145 -9.19 -6.34 -32.88
C ALA A 145 -10.68 -6.03 -32.97
N SER A 146 -11.07 -4.91 -32.40
CA SER A 146 -12.40 -4.33 -32.51
C SER A 146 -12.28 -2.92 -33.07
N ILE A 147 -13.09 -2.60 -34.06
CA ILE A 147 -13.14 -1.28 -34.69
C ILE A 147 -14.60 -0.84 -34.85
N ASP A 148 -14.85 0.41 -34.50
CA ASP A 148 -16.11 1.13 -34.72
C ASP A 148 -15.78 2.32 -35.62
N MET A 149 -16.40 2.38 -36.79
CA MET A 149 -16.10 3.36 -37.82
C MET A 149 -17.37 3.95 -38.41
N LEU A 150 -17.38 5.28 -38.56
CA LEU A 150 -18.43 6.01 -39.26
C LEU A 150 -18.38 5.73 -40.77
N TRP A 151 -19.50 5.95 -41.46
CA TRP A 151 -19.56 5.84 -42.93
C TRP A 151 -18.62 6.80 -43.68
N ASN A 152 -18.16 7.88 -43.04
CA ASN A 152 -17.15 8.78 -43.60
C ASN A 152 -15.70 8.30 -43.40
N GLY A 153 -15.50 7.10 -42.85
CA GLY A 153 -14.18 6.50 -42.58
C GLY A 153 -13.52 6.95 -41.27
N LYS A 154 -14.15 7.82 -40.49
CA LYS A 154 -13.61 8.21 -39.18
C LYS A 154 -13.81 7.07 -38.17
N ILE A 155 -12.71 6.57 -37.63
CA ILE A 155 -12.70 5.59 -36.54
C ILE A 155 -13.18 6.28 -35.26
N ARG A 156 -14.27 5.80 -34.67
CA ARG A 156 -14.78 6.24 -33.37
C ARG A 156 -14.06 5.55 -32.22
N ALA A 157 -13.79 4.26 -32.38
CA ALA A 157 -13.07 3.45 -31.42
C ALA A 157 -12.29 2.37 -32.16
N PHE A 158 -11.06 2.13 -31.70
CA PHE A 158 -10.27 0.98 -32.08
C PHE A 158 -9.68 0.39 -30.79
N ASN A 159 -9.74 -0.91 -30.65
CA ASN A 159 -9.06 -1.63 -29.60
C ASN A 159 -8.59 -2.96 -30.17
N GLY A 160 -7.28 -3.10 -30.35
CA GLY A 160 -6.74 -4.33 -30.86
C GLY A 160 -5.25 -4.50 -30.60
N GLY A 161 -4.78 -5.73 -30.64
CA GLY A 161 -3.41 -6.05 -30.30
C GLY A 161 -3.15 -7.53 -30.15
N LEU A 162 -1.99 -7.81 -29.56
CA LEU A 162 -1.46 -9.12 -29.27
C LEU A 162 -1.82 -9.51 -27.83
N GLY A 163 -2.62 -10.58 -27.68
CA GLY A 163 -3.06 -11.10 -26.38
C GLY A 163 -1.90 -11.70 -25.58
N SER A 164 -1.22 -12.68 -26.15
CA SER A 164 0.02 -13.24 -25.60
C SER A 164 0.92 -13.80 -26.69
N LEU A 165 2.23 -13.74 -26.47
CA LEU A 165 3.26 -14.38 -27.27
C LEU A 165 4.34 -14.89 -26.33
N ASP A 166 4.62 -16.18 -26.37
CA ASP A 166 5.82 -16.77 -25.79
C ASP A 166 6.75 -17.20 -26.92
N VAL A 167 8.05 -16.93 -26.79
CA VAL A 167 9.04 -17.27 -27.82
C VAL A 167 10.32 -17.76 -27.16
N THR A 168 10.93 -18.80 -27.74
CA THR A 168 12.26 -19.26 -27.34
C THR A 168 13.22 -19.21 -28.52
N ILE A 169 14.29 -18.43 -28.43
CA ILE A 169 15.32 -18.32 -29.48
C ILE A 169 16.69 -18.52 -28.84
N ALA A 170 17.44 -19.54 -29.27
CA ALA A 170 18.80 -19.80 -28.80
C ALA A 170 18.94 -19.83 -27.26
N GLY A 171 17.92 -20.35 -26.56
CA GLY A 171 17.85 -20.43 -25.09
C GLY A 171 17.33 -19.17 -24.39
N PHE A 172 17.15 -18.06 -25.11
CA PHE A 172 16.46 -16.87 -24.60
C PHE A 172 14.96 -17.14 -24.60
N LYS A 173 14.28 -16.89 -23.47
CA LYS A 173 12.82 -17.03 -23.36
C LYS A 173 12.20 -15.63 -23.28
N GLY A 174 11.51 -15.22 -24.32
CA GLY A 174 10.73 -14.00 -24.37
C GLY A 174 9.25 -14.27 -24.11
N SER A 175 8.57 -13.37 -23.40
CA SER A 175 7.11 -13.36 -23.33
C SER A 175 6.57 -11.94 -23.45
N ILE A 176 5.47 -11.79 -24.19
CA ILE A 176 4.70 -10.55 -24.31
C ILE A 176 3.27 -10.88 -23.90
N LYS A 177 2.69 -10.06 -23.02
CA LYS A 177 1.29 -10.15 -22.60
C LYS A 177 0.62 -8.80 -22.84
N LYS A 178 -0.52 -8.86 -23.51
CA LYS A 178 -1.43 -7.76 -23.80
C LYS A 178 -0.71 -6.52 -24.31
N LEU A 179 -0.14 -6.62 -25.51
CA LEU A 179 0.32 -5.47 -26.27
C LEU A 179 -0.85 -4.96 -27.12
N TYR A 180 -1.55 -3.92 -26.68
CA TYR A 180 -2.75 -3.39 -27.31
C TYR A 180 -2.60 -1.95 -27.74
N VAL A 181 -3.31 -1.59 -28.80
CA VAL A 181 -3.54 -0.21 -29.23
C VAL A 181 -5.00 0.09 -29.02
N GLY A 182 -5.30 1.16 -28.28
CA GLY A 182 -6.67 1.59 -28.10
C GLY A 182 -6.84 2.91 -27.38
N GLN A 183 -8.09 3.35 -27.28
CA GLN A 183 -8.47 4.46 -26.41
C GLN A 183 -8.80 3.92 -25.03
N PHE A 184 -7.98 4.25 -24.04
CA PHE A 184 -8.16 3.79 -22.66
C PHE A 184 -8.94 4.78 -21.79
N THR A 185 -9.26 5.95 -22.34
CA THR A 185 -10.14 6.97 -21.74
C THR A 185 -11.16 7.43 -22.77
N GLU A 186 -12.38 7.71 -22.32
CA GLU A 186 -13.47 8.13 -23.21
C GLU A 186 -13.12 9.48 -23.87
N GLY A 187 -13.05 9.50 -25.20
CA GLY A 187 -12.60 10.67 -25.97
C GLY A 187 -11.09 10.93 -25.94
N GLY A 188 -10.30 10.04 -25.35
CA GLY A 188 -8.84 10.16 -25.29
C GLY A 188 -8.13 9.80 -26.60
N ASP A 189 -6.84 10.10 -26.65
CA ASP A 189 -5.96 9.69 -27.74
C ASP A 189 -5.74 8.17 -27.76
N PHE A 190 -5.42 7.64 -28.93
CA PHE A 190 -4.96 6.26 -29.05
C PHE A 190 -3.60 6.10 -28.37
N MET A 191 -3.49 5.14 -27.46
CA MET A 191 -2.23 4.78 -26.82
C MET A 191 -1.86 3.35 -27.17
N VAL A 192 -0.57 3.04 -27.10
CA VAL A 192 -0.08 1.67 -27.08
C VAL A 192 0.12 1.28 -25.62
N SER A 193 -0.51 0.20 -25.17
CA SER A 193 -0.33 -0.36 -23.83
C SER A 193 0.29 -1.75 -23.89
N LEU A 194 1.08 -2.06 -22.88
CA LEU A 194 1.77 -3.33 -22.72
C LEU A 194 1.63 -3.76 -21.27
N GLN A 195 0.97 -4.88 -20.99
CA GLN A 195 0.87 -5.37 -19.61
C GLN A 195 2.22 -5.91 -19.12
N GLU A 196 2.86 -6.77 -19.90
CA GLU A 196 4.17 -7.34 -19.54
C GLU A 196 4.94 -7.70 -20.80
N CYS A 197 6.22 -7.32 -20.88
CA CYS A 197 7.19 -7.92 -21.78
C CYS A 197 8.36 -8.41 -20.94
N ARG A 198 8.70 -9.69 -20.99
CA ARG A 198 9.77 -10.31 -20.20
C ARG A 198 10.75 -11.02 -21.12
N LEU A 199 12.05 -10.82 -20.86
CA LEU A 199 13.14 -11.54 -21.48
C LEU A 199 13.93 -12.27 -20.41
N THR A 200 13.98 -13.59 -20.47
CA THR A 200 14.79 -14.43 -19.58
C THR A 200 16.02 -14.94 -20.33
N LEU A 201 17.18 -14.71 -19.72
CA LEU A 201 18.46 -15.10 -20.29
C LEU A 201 18.69 -16.61 -20.18
N PRO A 202 19.43 -17.20 -21.15
CA PRO A 202 19.88 -18.58 -21.06
C PRO A 202 20.65 -18.87 -19.76
N GLY A 203 20.56 -20.09 -19.23
CA GLY A 203 21.27 -20.47 -18.01
C GLY A 203 22.80 -20.37 -18.12
N ASN A 204 23.35 -20.43 -19.33
CA ASN A 204 24.78 -20.29 -19.62
C ASN A 204 25.23 -18.83 -19.83
N PHE A 205 24.40 -17.82 -19.53
CA PHE A 205 24.73 -16.41 -19.74
C PHE A 205 25.55 -15.79 -18.58
N GLY A 206 26.67 -16.43 -18.23
CA GLY A 206 27.59 -15.95 -17.18
C GLY A 206 26.91 -15.65 -15.84
N SER A 207 27.27 -14.52 -15.22
CA SER A 207 26.71 -14.09 -13.92
C SER A 207 25.24 -13.68 -13.97
N MET A 208 24.66 -13.55 -15.17
CA MET A 208 23.24 -13.20 -15.37
C MET A 208 22.42 -14.39 -15.89
N GLY A 209 23.00 -15.60 -15.91
CA GLY A 209 22.32 -16.80 -16.40
C GLY A 209 21.01 -17.04 -15.65
N GLY A 210 19.92 -17.25 -16.39
CA GLY A 210 18.57 -17.45 -15.84
C GLY A 210 17.89 -16.20 -15.28
N SER A 211 18.54 -15.03 -15.33
CA SER A 211 17.92 -13.77 -14.89
C SER A 211 16.89 -13.27 -15.92
N SER A 212 15.88 -12.55 -15.43
CA SER A 212 14.84 -11.97 -16.29
C SER A 212 14.83 -10.45 -16.22
N PHE A 213 14.65 -9.82 -17.38
CA PHE A 213 14.35 -8.40 -17.54
C PHE A 213 12.87 -8.29 -17.91
N ALA A 214 12.14 -7.34 -17.34
CA ALA A 214 10.77 -7.10 -17.76
C ALA A 214 10.40 -5.62 -17.81
N ILE A 215 9.45 -5.31 -18.68
CA ILE A 215 8.72 -4.06 -18.72
C ILE A 215 7.28 -4.39 -18.33
N LYS A 216 6.74 -3.72 -17.32
CA LYS A 216 5.37 -3.94 -16.81
C LYS A 216 4.54 -2.68 -16.90
N ASN A 217 3.25 -2.86 -17.15
CA ASN A 217 2.24 -1.80 -17.15
C ASN A 217 2.65 -0.58 -17.98
N ALA A 218 3.28 -0.83 -19.13
CA ALA A 218 3.80 0.24 -19.96
C ALA A 218 2.71 0.85 -20.83
N THR A 219 2.81 2.16 -21.01
CA THR A 219 1.97 2.94 -21.92
C THR A 219 2.85 3.88 -22.72
N PHE A 220 2.55 3.99 -24.01
CA PHE A 220 3.21 4.89 -24.94
C PHE A 220 2.15 5.74 -25.63
N ASN A 221 2.28 7.05 -25.50
CA ASN A 221 1.46 8.01 -26.22
C ASN A 221 2.19 8.45 -27.51
N PRO A 222 1.72 8.04 -28.69
CA PRO A 222 2.36 8.36 -29.96
C PRO A 222 2.33 9.85 -30.31
N ASN A 223 1.42 10.64 -29.71
CA ASN A 223 1.25 12.05 -30.05
C ASN A 223 2.32 12.95 -29.41
N ASN A 224 2.84 12.57 -28.24
CA ASN A 224 3.85 13.34 -27.52
C ASN A 224 5.13 12.56 -27.23
N GLY A 225 5.16 11.25 -27.51
CA GLY A 225 6.29 10.37 -27.25
C GLY A 225 6.43 9.98 -25.79
N ASP A 226 5.45 10.29 -24.92
CA ASP A 226 5.52 9.94 -23.51
C ASP A 226 5.48 8.43 -23.33
N PHE A 227 6.47 7.92 -22.60
CA PHE A 227 6.54 6.54 -22.16
C PHE A 227 6.42 6.48 -20.64
N ASN A 228 5.49 5.68 -20.14
CA ASN A 228 5.40 5.32 -18.72
C ASN A 228 5.45 3.80 -18.59
N GLY A 229 6.06 3.27 -17.53
CA GLY A 229 6.12 1.84 -17.28
C GLY A 229 7.11 1.50 -16.17
N GLU A 230 6.99 0.29 -15.63
CA GLU A 230 7.89 -0.24 -14.61
C GLU A 230 8.95 -1.14 -15.26
N PHE A 231 10.23 -0.87 -14.98
CA PHE A 231 11.32 -1.74 -15.40
C PHE A 231 11.68 -2.68 -14.25
N GLU A 232 11.56 -3.98 -14.49
CA GLU A 232 12.11 -5.03 -13.64
C GLU A 232 13.47 -5.41 -14.21
N VAL A 233 14.52 -5.00 -13.52
CA VAL A 233 15.91 -5.35 -13.85
C VAL A 233 16.46 -6.18 -12.69
N PRO A 234 17.14 -7.31 -12.95
CA PRO A 234 17.75 -8.10 -11.89
C PRO A 234 18.87 -7.30 -11.21
N SER A 235 19.15 -7.58 -9.94
CA SER A 235 20.29 -6.96 -9.25
C SER A 235 21.58 -7.23 -10.02
N LEU A 236 22.34 -6.19 -10.33
CA LEU A 236 23.59 -6.32 -11.07
C LEU A 236 24.70 -6.65 -10.09
N LYS A 237 25.37 -7.79 -10.30
CA LYS A 237 26.45 -8.26 -9.44
C LYS A 237 27.73 -8.39 -10.25
N THR A 238 28.80 -7.79 -9.77
CA THR A 238 30.13 -7.91 -10.38
C THR A 238 31.20 -8.13 -9.31
N GLU A 239 32.19 -8.95 -9.63
CA GLU A 239 33.30 -9.26 -8.74
C GLU A 239 34.51 -8.40 -9.11
N ILE A 240 35.06 -7.68 -8.15
CA ILE A 240 36.21 -6.78 -8.31
C ILE A 240 37.20 -7.11 -7.19
N ALA A 241 38.31 -7.73 -7.53
CA ALA A 241 39.40 -8.05 -6.60
C ALA A 241 38.95 -8.80 -5.32
N GLY A 242 38.02 -9.75 -5.46
CA GLY A 242 37.46 -10.55 -4.36
C GLY A 242 36.30 -9.88 -3.60
N PHE A 243 35.97 -8.62 -3.93
CA PHE A 243 34.77 -7.95 -3.44
C PHE A 243 33.66 -8.08 -4.47
N LYS A 244 32.44 -8.34 -4.02
CA LYS A 244 31.30 -8.42 -4.93
C LYS A 244 30.46 -7.15 -4.80
N LEU A 245 30.53 -6.29 -5.80
CA LEU A 245 29.65 -5.14 -5.91
C LEU A 245 28.26 -5.61 -6.31
N VAL A 246 27.26 -5.26 -5.51
CA VAL A 246 25.85 -5.53 -5.77
C VAL A 246 25.12 -4.21 -5.93
N LEU A 247 24.52 -4.00 -7.10
CA LEU A 247 23.62 -2.88 -7.41
C LEU A 247 22.19 -3.41 -7.41
N ASP A 248 21.40 -3.00 -6.43
CA ASP A 248 20.07 -3.56 -6.20
C ASP A 248 18.94 -2.67 -6.73
N ALA A 249 17.87 -3.34 -7.17
CA ALA A 249 16.68 -2.76 -7.79
C ALA A 249 16.96 -1.56 -8.72
N PRO A 250 17.60 -1.78 -9.89
CA PRO A 250 17.79 -0.72 -10.86
C PRO A 250 16.44 -0.18 -11.32
N THR A 251 16.32 1.13 -11.36
CA THR A 251 15.16 1.87 -11.86
C THR A 251 15.60 2.81 -12.96
N ILE A 252 14.76 2.95 -13.99
CA ILE A 252 15.01 3.87 -15.10
C ILE A 252 13.88 4.91 -15.08
N ASN A 253 14.24 6.17 -14.88
CA ASN A 253 13.32 7.30 -15.03
C ASN A 253 13.64 8.02 -16.35
N PHE A 254 12.79 7.81 -17.36
CA PHE A 254 12.98 8.43 -18.67
C PHE A 254 12.71 9.92 -18.70
N LYS A 255 11.83 10.44 -17.83
CA LYS A 255 11.56 11.89 -17.77
C LYS A 255 12.76 12.68 -17.28
N GLU A 256 13.52 12.09 -16.36
CA GLU A 256 14.72 12.67 -15.76
C GLU A 256 16.03 12.16 -16.39
N PHE A 257 15.95 11.25 -17.38
CA PHE A 257 17.12 10.56 -17.97
C PHE A 257 18.06 9.98 -16.89
N LYS A 258 17.48 9.33 -15.88
CA LYS A 258 18.18 8.89 -14.67
C LYS A 258 18.09 7.37 -14.51
N ILE A 259 19.22 6.74 -14.17
CA ILE A 259 19.25 5.37 -13.65
C ILE A 259 19.50 5.46 -12.14
N GLY A 260 18.54 4.95 -11.36
CA GLY A 260 18.62 4.91 -9.90
C GLY A 260 18.79 3.47 -9.41
N PHE A 261 19.51 3.29 -8.31
CA PHE A 261 19.58 2.02 -7.60
C PHE A 261 19.07 2.23 -6.19
N SER A 262 18.27 1.31 -5.66
CA SER A 262 17.79 1.42 -4.27
C SER A 262 18.93 1.28 -3.26
N ARG A 263 19.96 0.50 -3.63
CA ARG A 263 21.15 0.25 -2.80
C ARG A 263 22.32 -0.18 -3.67
N ALA A 264 23.52 0.24 -3.29
CA ALA A 264 24.75 -0.38 -3.75
C ALA A 264 25.61 -0.78 -2.55
N TYR A 265 26.12 -2.00 -2.55
CA TYR A 265 26.99 -2.47 -1.47
C TYR A 265 28.09 -3.38 -2.01
N LEU A 266 29.21 -3.41 -1.30
CA LEU A 266 30.29 -4.36 -1.54
C LEU A 266 30.13 -5.51 -0.53
N GLU A 267 29.85 -6.72 -1.01
CA GLU A 267 30.02 -7.93 -0.21
C GLU A 267 31.53 -8.17 -0.08
N LEU A 268 32.01 -8.21 1.16
CA LEU A 268 33.40 -8.53 1.47
C LEU A 268 33.67 -10.03 1.19
N PRO A 269 34.88 -10.39 0.74
CA PRO A 269 35.26 -11.79 0.57
C PRO A 269 35.15 -12.58 1.87
N GLU A 270 34.90 -13.90 1.78
CA GLU A 270 34.60 -14.78 2.93
C GLU A 270 35.61 -14.68 4.10
N PHE A 271 36.88 -14.41 3.83
CA PHE A 271 37.91 -14.28 4.88
C PHE A 271 37.77 -13.00 5.73
N PHE A 272 37.07 -11.98 5.25
CA PHE A 272 36.59 -10.84 6.07
C PHE A 272 35.18 -11.08 6.63
N ASN A 273 34.42 -11.99 6.02
CA ASN A 273 32.99 -12.19 6.25
C ASN A 273 32.66 -13.14 7.41
N ALA A 274 33.65 -13.64 8.16
CA ALA A 274 33.42 -14.48 9.33
C ALA A 274 32.66 -13.76 10.48
N SER A 275 32.44 -12.44 10.37
CA SER A 275 31.90 -11.62 11.45
C SER A 275 30.72 -10.70 11.06
N GLY A 276 30.33 -10.58 9.78
CA GLY A 276 29.17 -9.74 9.40
C GLY A 276 29.43 -8.24 9.23
N ALA A 277 30.67 -7.83 8.95
CA ALA A 277 31.00 -6.45 8.62
C ALA A 277 30.41 -6.05 7.25
N ASN A 278 29.86 -4.84 7.14
CA ASN A 278 29.33 -4.30 5.90
C ASN A 278 29.87 -2.90 5.58
N VAL A 279 30.03 -2.61 4.29
CA VAL A 279 30.28 -1.25 3.78
C VAL A 279 29.15 -0.96 2.80
N SER A 280 28.31 0.02 3.14
CA SER A 280 27.15 0.39 2.33
C SER A 280 27.31 1.81 1.78
N ILE A 281 26.91 1.99 0.52
CA ILE A 281 26.80 3.29 -0.13
C ILE A 281 25.31 3.50 -0.45
N TYR A 282 24.78 4.65 -0.06
CA TYR A 282 23.36 4.97 -0.16
C TYR A 282 23.08 5.98 -1.28
N ASP A 283 21.87 5.89 -1.85
CA ASP A 283 21.32 6.80 -2.85
C ASP A 283 22.27 7.04 -4.05
N ILE A 284 22.70 5.95 -4.67
CA ILE A 284 23.50 6.02 -5.89
C ILE A 284 22.59 6.34 -7.07
N ALA A 285 22.88 7.46 -7.73
CA ALA A 285 22.27 7.79 -9.00
C ALA A 285 23.32 8.13 -10.06
N ILE A 286 23.00 7.77 -11.30
CA ILE A 286 23.76 8.20 -12.47
C ILE A 286 22.81 9.02 -13.35
N SER A 287 23.15 10.28 -13.60
CA SER A 287 22.42 11.15 -14.53
C SER A 287 23.35 11.72 -15.60
N ALA A 288 22.77 12.06 -16.75
CA ALA A 288 23.53 12.66 -17.85
C ALA A 288 24.10 14.03 -17.48
N GLN A 289 23.43 14.81 -16.61
CA GLN A 289 23.87 16.15 -16.21
C GLN A 289 24.92 16.14 -15.09
N ASN A 290 24.81 15.23 -14.12
CA ASN A 290 25.61 15.28 -12.88
C ASN A 290 26.55 14.08 -12.70
N GLY A 291 26.57 13.11 -13.63
CA GLY A 291 27.40 11.92 -13.51
C GLY A 291 26.95 11.01 -12.35
N LEU A 292 27.91 10.43 -11.62
CA LEU A 292 27.67 9.60 -10.44
C LEU A 292 27.47 10.48 -9.19
N SER A 293 26.30 10.38 -8.55
CA SER A 293 26.05 10.97 -7.24
C SER A 293 25.89 9.89 -6.18
N ILE A 294 26.49 10.13 -5.01
CA ILE A 294 26.40 9.27 -3.82
C ILE A 294 25.74 10.09 -2.71
N GLY A 295 24.59 9.65 -2.22
CA GLY A 295 23.90 10.34 -1.11
C GLY A 295 24.44 9.97 0.27
N GLY A 296 25.25 8.91 0.42
CA GLY A 296 25.89 8.61 1.70
C GLY A 296 26.77 7.38 1.71
N ALA A 297 27.56 7.21 2.77
CA ALA A 297 28.38 6.04 3.02
C ALA A 297 28.42 5.74 4.53
N GLY A 298 28.41 4.46 4.91
CA GLY A 298 28.51 4.07 6.31
C GLY A 298 29.12 2.69 6.49
N PHE A 299 29.60 2.43 7.70
CA PHE A 299 30.09 1.13 8.12
C PHE A 299 29.58 0.79 9.51
N THR A 300 29.37 -0.51 9.75
CA THR A 300 29.14 -1.06 11.07
C THR A 300 30.07 -2.24 11.27
N LEU A 301 30.78 -2.24 12.40
CA LEU A 301 31.59 -3.35 12.85
C LEU A 301 30.71 -4.30 13.68
N PRO A 302 30.91 -5.61 13.54
CA PRO A 302 30.27 -6.57 14.42
C PRO A 302 30.82 -6.48 15.83
N ASP A 303 30.09 -7.03 16.80
CA ASP A 303 30.58 -7.11 18.18
C ASP A 303 31.87 -7.95 18.23
N PHE A 304 32.90 -7.43 18.89
CA PHE A 304 34.18 -8.12 19.03
C PHE A 304 34.76 -7.94 20.43
N LYS A 305 35.79 -8.73 20.75
CA LYS A 305 36.55 -8.58 22.00
C LYS A 305 38.01 -8.31 21.70
N LEU A 306 38.62 -7.43 22.49
CA LEU A 306 40.07 -7.25 22.54
C LEU A 306 40.53 -7.55 23.96
N GLY A 307 41.05 -8.76 24.17
CA GLY A 307 41.31 -9.27 25.52
C GLY A 307 40.00 -9.44 26.30
N GLU A 308 39.91 -8.84 27.48
CA GLU A 308 38.71 -8.87 28.31
C GLU A 308 37.68 -7.77 27.94
N PHE A 309 38.08 -6.77 27.17
CA PHE A 309 37.19 -5.68 26.75
C PHE A 309 36.27 -6.14 25.62
N GLY A 310 34.96 -5.95 25.79
CA GLY A 310 33.98 -6.15 24.73
C GLY A 310 33.66 -4.84 24.02
N PHE A 311 33.52 -4.88 22.71
CA PHE A 311 33.08 -3.75 21.89
C PHE A 311 31.81 -4.17 21.17
N LYS A 312 30.83 -3.28 21.16
CA LYS A 312 29.54 -3.54 20.52
C LYS A 312 29.02 -2.31 19.79
N ASN A 313 28.19 -2.54 18.78
CA ASN A 313 27.50 -1.48 18.04
C ASN A 313 28.46 -0.37 17.57
N ILE A 314 29.66 -0.69 17.08
CA ILE A 314 30.58 0.33 16.57
C ILE A 314 30.20 0.64 15.13
N GLY A 315 29.91 1.90 14.84
CA GLY A 315 29.61 2.32 13.48
C GLY A 315 29.74 3.82 13.27
N ALA A 316 29.86 4.20 12.00
CA ALA A 316 29.77 5.59 11.57
C ALA A 316 29.01 5.68 10.24
N GLU A 317 28.32 6.79 10.06
CA GLU A 317 27.53 7.06 8.86
C GLU A 317 27.73 8.51 8.42
N PHE A 318 27.90 8.69 7.12
CA PHE A 318 27.78 9.97 6.42
C PHE A 318 26.58 9.88 5.49
N ARG A 319 25.62 10.80 5.61
CA ARG A 319 24.43 10.84 4.76
C ARG A 319 24.10 12.26 4.35
N MET A 320 23.63 12.46 3.14
CA MET A 320 23.06 13.69 2.62
C MET A 320 21.58 13.41 2.38
N GLN A 321 20.71 14.11 3.12
CA GLN A 321 19.27 13.98 3.04
C GLN A 321 18.67 15.38 2.83
N ASP A 322 17.86 15.54 1.79
CA ASP A 322 17.19 16.81 1.46
C ASP A 322 18.16 18.01 1.38
N GLY A 323 19.36 17.79 0.83
CA GLY A 323 20.40 18.80 0.70
C GLY A 323 21.19 19.10 1.98
N THR A 324 20.86 18.44 3.10
CA THR A 324 21.56 18.59 4.39
C THR A 324 22.46 17.39 4.65
N TYR A 325 23.70 17.62 5.08
CA TYR A 325 24.60 16.54 5.47
C TYR A 325 24.39 16.12 6.94
N PHE A 326 24.66 14.85 7.21
CA PHE A 326 24.62 14.23 8.52
C PHE A 326 25.86 13.36 8.69
N ILE A 327 26.53 13.50 9.83
CA ILE A 327 27.67 12.67 10.21
C ILE A 327 27.35 12.06 11.56
N SER A 328 27.18 10.75 11.63
CA SER A 328 26.88 10.04 12.87
C SER A 328 27.96 9.03 13.23
N GLY A 329 28.16 8.83 14.53
CA GLY A 329 29.05 7.82 15.08
C GLY A 329 28.42 7.25 16.35
N HIS A 330 28.54 5.94 16.53
CA HIS A 330 28.04 5.25 17.72
C HIS A 330 28.96 4.09 18.10
N GLY A 331 28.95 3.73 19.38
CA GLY A 331 29.79 2.65 19.90
C GLY A 331 29.52 2.38 21.37
N GLY A 332 29.65 1.11 21.76
CA GLY A 332 29.63 0.66 23.14
C GLY A 332 30.89 -0.11 23.50
N ILE A 333 31.33 0.05 24.76
CA ILE A 333 32.42 -0.72 25.35
C ILE A 333 31.95 -1.37 26.65
N ILE A 334 32.23 -2.66 26.78
CA ILE A 334 31.99 -3.47 27.97
C ILE A 334 33.34 -3.65 28.66
N LEU A 335 33.46 -3.03 29.84
CA LEU A 335 34.63 -3.09 30.71
C LEU A 335 34.40 -4.17 31.79
N PRO A 336 35.25 -5.20 31.88
CA PRO A 336 35.14 -6.25 32.90
C PRO A 336 35.08 -5.65 34.31
N ASN A 337 34.13 -6.14 35.13
CA ASN A 337 33.92 -5.71 36.52
C ASN A 337 33.64 -4.21 36.74
N VAL A 338 33.63 -3.39 35.69
CA VAL A 338 33.33 -1.95 35.76
C VAL A 338 31.92 -1.69 35.26
N GLY A 339 31.57 -2.18 34.07
CA GLY A 339 30.26 -1.95 33.47
C GLY A 339 30.31 -1.71 31.97
N GLU A 340 29.23 -1.15 31.44
CA GLU A 340 29.04 -0.85 30.04
C GLU A 340 28.93 0.66 29.82
N ILE A 341 29.64 1.17 28.82
CA ILE A 341 29.52 2.55 28.36
C ILE A 341 29.00 2.52 26.92
N GLU A 342 28.01 3.34 26.60
CA GLU A 342 27.57 3.57 25.23
C GLU A 342 27.58 5.06 24.91
N ALA A 343 27.96 5.40 23.69
CA ALA A 343 27.90 6.76 23.20
C ALA A 343 27.38 6.80 21.76
N ALA A 344 26.63 7.84 21.43
CA ALA A 344 26.22 8.16 20.08
C ALA A 344 26.28 9.67 19.85
N LEU A 345 26.66 10.09 18.66
CA LEU A 345 26.79 11.48 18.28
C LEU A 345 26.39 11.65 16.83
N CYS A 346 25.60 12.67 16.53
CA CYS A 346 25.19 13.02 15.18
C CYS A 346 25.33 14.52 14.98
N PHE A 347 26.08 14.88 13.95
CA PHE A 347 26.26 16.24 13.47
C PHE A 347 25.51 16.47 12.17
N THR A 348 25.21 17.73 11.91
CA THR A 348 24.54 18.22 10.71
C THR A 348 24.99 19.65 10.41
N GLU A 349 24.52 20.24 9.32
CA GLU A 349 24.86 21.63 8.97
C GLU A 349 24.35 22.62 10.02
N VAL A 350 25.16 23.65 10.31
CA VAL A 350 24.74 24.75 11.17
C VAL A 350 23.58 25.48 10.51
N SER A 351 22.46 25.52 11.22
CA SER A 351 21.21 26.12 10.73
C SER A 351 20.42 26.73 11.89
N GLU A 352 19.31 27.39 11.59
CA GLU A 352 18.40 27.90 12.64
C GLU A 352 17.85 26.76 13.52
N ILE A 353 17.68 25.56 12.94
CA ILE A 353 17.19 24.35 13.63
C ILE A 353 18.32 23.71 14.46
N TYR A 354 19.55 23.71 13.93
CA TYR A 354 20.74 23.12 14.53
C TYR A 354 21.85 24.17 14.72
N PRO A 355 21.74 25.06 15.73
CA PRO A 355 22.57 26.27 15.84
C PRO A 355 24.06 26.00 16.09
N ILE A 356 24.40 24.81 16.59
CA ILE A 356 25.78 24.38 16.82
C ILE A 356 26.16 23.15 15.95
N GLY A 357 25.32 22.80 14.97
CA GLY A 357 25.53 21.65 14.08
C GLY A 357 25.44 20.28 14.78
N VAL A 358 25.01 20.21 16.05
CA VAL A 358 24.72 18.95 16.75
C VAL A 358 23.26 18.61 16.55
N LYS A 359 22.97 17.43 16.00
CA LYS A 359 21.61 16.87 15.95
C LYS A 359 21.26 16.18 17.26
N HIS A 360 22.11 15.25 17.69
CA HIS A 360 22.01 14.63 19.00
C HIS A 360 23.37 14.15 19.50
N ALA A 361 23.52 14.11 20.82
CA ALA A 361 24.60 13.46 21.54
C ALA A 361 23.97 12.63 22.66
N TYR A 362 24.42 11.40 22.84
CA TYR A 362 23.93 10.48 23.87
C TYR A 362 25.11 9.78 24.52
N PHE A 363 25.00 9.60 25.83
CA PHE A 363 25.94 8.85 26.65
C PHE A 363 25.18 8.03 27.68
N SER A 364 25.57 6.78 27.86
CA SER A 364 25.12 5.95 28.96
C SER A 364 26.30 5.27 29.64
N PHE A 365 26.16 5.05 30.94
CA PHE A 365 27.02 4.19 31.71
C PHE A 365 26.17 3.31 32.61
N GLU A 366 26.35 2.00 32.53
CA GLU A 366 25.71 1.01 33.37
C GLU A 366 26.78 0.19 34.10
N ALA A 367 27.01 0.49 35.38
CA ALA A 367 27.99 -0.17 36.22
C ALA A 367 27.66 -1.65 36.43
N ALA A 368 28.70 -2.49 36.46
CA ALA A 368 28.60 -3.91 36.81
C ALA A 368 28.20 -4.08 38.29
N THR A 369 28.77 -3.26 39.17
CA THR A 369 28.37 -3.13 40.58
C THR A 369 27.96 -1.68 40.82
N GLY A 370 26.68 -1.43 41.05
CA GLY A 370 26.17 -0.07 41.27
C GLY A 370 26.47 0.48 42.67
N ILE A 371 26.01 1.71 42.94
CA ILE A 371 26.11 2.37 44.24
C ILE A 371 24.93 1.91 45.12
N PRO A 372 25.15 1.28 46.29
CA PRO A 372 24.06 0.79 47.13
C PRO A 372 23.18 1.92 47.64
N LEU A 373 21.87 1.74 47.53
CA LEU A 373 20.85 2.65 48.05
C LEU A 373 20.47 2.22 49.47
N GLY A 374 21.36 2.48 50.42
CA GLY A 374 21.19 2.10 51.82
C GLY A 374 21.09 0.58 52.01
N THR A 375 20.17 0.13 52.86
CA THR A 375 19.94 -1.29 53.17
C THR A 375 18.84 -1.94 52.31
N THR A 376 18.44 -1.30 51.21
CA THR A 376 17.30 -1.74 50.39
C THR A 376 17.60 -2.98 49.52
N GLY A 377 18.87 -3.33 49.35
CA GLY A 377 19.31 -4.34 48.37
C GLY A 377 19.27 -3.85 46.92
N LEU A 378 18.97 -2.57 46.69
CA LEU A 378 18.99 -1.91 45.39
C LEU A 378 20.26 -1.06 45.23
N TYR A 379 20.69 -0.91 43.99
CA TYR A 379 21.91 -0.23 43.59
C TYR A 379 21.60 0.73 42.45
N LEU A 380 21.99 2.00 42.58
CA LEU A 380 22.06 2.91 41.46
C LEU A 380 23.17 2.42 40.52
N SER A 381 22.75 1.77 39.45
CA SER A 381 23.62 0.98 38.57
C SER A 381 23.82 1.63 37.21
N GLY A 382 23.10 2.69 36.87
CA GLY A 382 23.36 3.38 35.63
C GLY A 382 22.89 4.82 35.58
N ILE A 383 23.56 5.58 34.74
CA ILE A 383 23.25 6.96 34.38
C ILE A 383 23.20 7.06 32.86
N ARG A 384 22.34 7.91 32.34
CA ARG A 384 22.30 8.27 30.92
C ARG A 384 22.02 9.74 30.78
N GLY A 385 22.59 10.33 29.74
CA GLY A 385 22.48 11.74 29.44
C GLY A 385 22.45 11.93 27.93
N GLY A 386 21.69 12.90 27.47
CA GLY A 386 21.64 13.26 26.07
C GLY A 386 21.41 14.75 25.87
N LEU A 387 21.87 15.24 24.74
CA LEU A 387 21.63 16.59 24.25
C LEU A 387 21.10 16.48 22.82
N GLY A 388 19.94 17.04 22.54
CA GLY A 388 19.33 17.07 21.21
C GLY A 388 19.07 18.51 20.75
N TYR A 389 19.09 18.74 19.43
CA TYR A 389 18.57 19.96 18.81
C TYR A 389 17.63 19.60 17.66
N GLY A 390 16.85 20.56 17.17
CA GLY A 390 15.98 20.36 16.01
C GLY A 390 14.78 19.47 16.26
N TYR A 391 14.50 18.48 15.41
CA TYR A 391 13.38 17.57 15.61
C TYR A 391 13.65 16.59 16.78
N PRO A 392 12.64 16.26 17.62
CA PRO A 392 12.81 15.50 18.86
C PRO A 392 12.97 13.98 18.61
N ASP A 393 13.88 13.60 17.73
CA ASP A 393 14.11 12.20 17.32
C ASP A 393 14.54 11.32 18.52
N GLU A 394 15.19 11.90 19.53
CA GLU A 394 15.66 11.23 20.74
C GLU A 394 14.55 11.01 21.80
N VAL A 395 13.41 11.65 21.63
CA VAL A 395 12.25 11.54 22.53
C VAL A 395 11.36 10.39 22.02
N PRO A 396 10.79 9.54 22.90
CA PRO A 396 9.85 8.51 22.48
C PRO A 396 8.72 9.07 21.61
N ALA A 397 8.40 8.39 20.50
CA ALA A 397 7.42 8.85 19.50
C ALA A 397 6.07 9.32 20.08
N LYS A 398 5.62 8.71 21.20
CA LYS A 398 4.40 9.10 21.91
C LYS A 398 4.44 10.50 22.54
N TYR A 399 5.62 11.06 22.77
CA TYR A 399 5.82 12.38 23.38
C TYR A 399 6.37 13.42 22.41
N GLN A 400 6.91 13.04 21.25
CA GLN A 400 7.55 13.95 20.29
C GLN A 400 6.71 15.20 19.96
N LYS A 401 5.40 15.04 19.81
CA LYS A 401 4.47 16.15 19.51
C LYS A 401 4.39 17.24 20.60
N LEU A 402 4.84 16.94 21.81
CA LEU A 402 4.87 17.88 22.94
C LEU A 402 6.09 18.80 22.88
N PHE A 403 7.15 18.38 22.18
CA PHE A 403 8.41 19.10 22.09
C PHE A 403 8.42 20.07 20.90
N GLY A 404 9.36 21.01 20.90
CA GLY A 404 9.65 21.89 19.78
C GLY A 404 10.38 21.18 18.66
N GLU A 405 10.27 21.75 17.46
CA GLU A 405 11.10 21.40 16.31
C GLU A 405 12.43 22.19 16.31
N LYS A 406 12.61 23.07 17.31
CA LYS A 406 13.77 23.94 17.52
C LYS A 406 14.13 23.93 19.00
N GLY A 407 15.35 24.38 19.30
CA GLY A 407 15.83 24.57 20.66
C GLY A 407 16.58 23.37 21.25
N PRO A 408 17.36 23.60 22.32
CA PRO A 408 18.11 22.54 22.99
C PRO A 408 17.18 21.68 23.84
N ARG A 409 17.37 20.37 23.74
CA ARG A 409 16.70 19.37 24.56
C ARG A 409 17.71 18.56 25.34
N VAL A 410 17.35 18.21 26.56
CA VAL A 410 18.20 17.44 27.46
C VAL A 410 17.48 16.16 27.84
N GLN A 411 18.16 15.03 27.67
CA GLN A 411 17.74 13.75 28.24
C GLN A 411 18.59 13.47 29.48
N LEU A 412 17.95 13.01 30.54
CA LEU A 412 18.61 12.47 31.73
C LEU A 412 17.94 11.15 32.07
N GLY A 413 18.69 10.19 32.56
CA GLY A 413 18.09 8.97 33.06
C GLY A 413 18.96 8.23 34.06
N LEU A 414 18.31 7.42 34.86
CA LEU A 414 18.91 6.60 35.90
C LEU A 414 18.42 5.16 35.76
N THR A 415 19.28 4.23 36.17
CA THR A 415 18.95 2.82 36.28
C THR A 415 19.26 2.34 37.69
N VAL A 416 18.28 1.75 38.36
CA VAL A 416 18.41 1.10 39.67
C VAL A 416 18.15 -0.39 39.49
N LYS A 417 18.98 -1.23 40.11
CA LYS A 417 18.88 -2.69 40.01
C LYS A 417 19.13 -3.34 41.36
N ASP A 418 18.59 -4.54 41.57
CA ASP A 418 19.00 -5.39 42.67
C ASP A 418 20.43 -5.96 42.48
N GLY A 419 21.00 -6.50 43.57
CA GLY A 419 22.35 -7.09 43.59
C GLY A 419 22.56 -8.35 42.76
N VAL A 420 21.51 -8.94 42.17
CA VAL A 420 21.62 -10.06 41.20
C VAL A 420 21.44 -9.59 39.74
N GLY A 421 21.63 -8.30 39.48
CA GLY A 421 21.70 -7.73 38.14
C GLY A 421 20.35 -7.28 37.56
N GLY A 422 19.34 -7.08 38.39
CA GLY A 422 18.02 -6.58 37.96
C GLY A 422 16.97 -7.67 37.73
N LYS A 423 17.20 -8.91 38.22
CA LYS A 423 16.22 -10.01 38.11
C LYS A 423 15.10 -9.89 39.14
N LEU A 424 15.39 -9.40 40.34
CA LEU A 424 14.40 -9.19 41.39
C LEU A 424 13.69 -7.85 41.24
N ALA A 425 14.42 -6.78 40.94
CA ALA A 425 13.92 -5.44 40.73
C ALA A 425 14.87 -4.67 39.80
N ARG A 426 14.32 -4.13 38.70
CA ARG A 426 14.98 -3.17 37.82
C ARG A 426 14.07 -1.98 37.64
N VAL A 427 14.56 -0.78 37.89
CA VAL A 427 13.86 0.48 37.67
C VAL A 427 14.69 1.36 36.75
N THR A 428 14.11 1.86 35.68
CA THR A 428 14.72 2.84 34.77
C THR A 428 13.85 4.08 34.77
N ALA A 429 14.43 5.23 35.06
CA ALA A 429 13.75 6.52 34.97
C ALA A 429 14.43 7.38 33.92
N ASP A 430 13.67 7.98 33.02
CA ASP A 430 14.08 8.94 32.01
C ASP A 430 13.37 10.27 32.24
N ALA A 431 14.05 11.36 31.91
CA ALA A 431 13.50 12.69 31.83
C ALA A 431 13.97 13.31 30.51
N TRP A 432 13.04 13.86 29.73
CA TRP A 432 13.31 14.66 28.54
C TRP A 432 12.82 16.08 28.80
N ILE A 433 13.68 17.05 28.55
CA ILE A 433 13.45 18.47 28.88
C ILE A 433 13.65 19.29 27.62
N ASP A 434 12.62 19.98 27.18
CA ASP A 434 12.69 21.06 26.20
C ASP A 434 12.94 22.37 26.93
N ILE A 435 14.12 22.95 26.73
CA ILE A 435 14.51 24.19 27.42
C ILE A 435 13.74 25.39 26.88
N GLU A 436 13.43 25.41 25.57
CA GLU A 436 12.79 26.55 24.92
C GLU A 436 11.29 26.56 25.17
N LYS A 437 10.62 25.41 25.03
CA LYS A 437 9.18 25.29 25.32
C LYS A 437 8.87 25.11 26.81
N ILE A 438 9.87 24.87 27.65
CA ILE A 438 9.69 24.50 29.07
C ILE A 438 8.76 23.29 29.18
N THR A 439 9.08 22.23 28.42
CA THR A 439 8.34 20.97 28.43
C THR A 439 9.18 19.88 29.08
N TRP A 440 8.62 19.22 30.08
CA TRP A 440 9.28 18.17 30.84
C TRP A 440 8.46 16.90 30.73
N VAL A 441 9.09 15.81 30.31
CA VAL A 441 8.49 14.49 30.32
C VAL A 441 9.36 13.59 31.15
N LEU A 442 8.81 13.04 32.22
CA LEU A 442 9.45 12.04 33.08
C LEU A 442 8.76 10.71 32.85
N GLU A 443 9.52 9.64 32.64
CA GLU A 443 9.01 8.28 32.48
C GLU A 443 9.83 7.32 33.35
N GLY A 444 9.16 6.60 34.24
CA GLY A 444 9.72 5.52 35.03
C GLY A 444 9.16 4.17 34.59
N LYS A 445 10.03 3.19 34.40
CA LYS A 445 9.65 1.79 34.19
C LYS A 445 10.26 0.94 35.29
N ALA A 446 9.46 0.12 35.94
CA ALA A 446 9.90 -0.83 36.94
C ALA A 446 9.52 -2.25 36.51
N THR A 447 10.43 -3.19 36.66
CA THR A 447 10.18 -4.62 36.50
C THR A 447 10.59 -5.33 37.78
N ILE A 448 9.69 -6.13 38.34
CA ILE A 448 9.91 -6.89 39.58
C ILE A 448 9.73 -8.37 39.27
N LEU A 449 10.63 -9.21 39.75
CA LEU A 449 10.66 -10.67 39.56
C LEU A 449 10.63 -11.07 38.07
N SER A 450 11.59 -10.53 37.32
CA SER A 450 11.78 -10.83 35.89
C SER A 450 12.06 -12.33 35.70
N GLY A 451 11.32 -12.96 34.78
CA GLY A 451 11.36 -14.40 34.51
C GLY A 451 10.38 -15.25 35.34
N THR A 452 9.82 -14.72 36.43
CA THR A 452 8.88 -15.46 37.30
C THR A 452 7.48 -14.86 37.25
N LEU A 453 7.29 -13.68 37.86
CA LEU A 453 6.00 -12.99 37.89
C LEU A 453 5.92 -11.84 36.88
N ASN A 454 7.07 -11.33 36.40
CA ASN A 454 7.15 -10.24 35.42
C ASN A 454 6.20 -9.08 35.76
N ILE A 455 6.24 -8.61 37.01
CA ILE A 455 5.42 -7.46 37.42
C ILE A 455 6.05 -6.23 36.79
N THR A 456 5.33 -5.56 35.89
CA THR A 456 5.80 -4.35 35.22
C THR A 456 4.98 -3.16 35.66
N ALA A 457 5.63 -2.06 36.00
CA ALA A 457 4.97 -0.77 36.20
C ALA A 457 5.59 0.28 35.28
N GLU A 458 4.76 1.14 34.71
CA GLU A 458 5.17 2.30 33.92
C GLU A 458 4.48 3.52 34.52
N ALA A 459 5.24 4.54 34.87
CA ALA A 459 4.73 5.81 35.36
C ALA A 459 5.27 6.93 34.48
N ALA A 460 4.46 7.92 34.16
CA ALA A 460 4.89 9.07 33.39
C ALA A 460 4.29 10.35 33.97
N ALA A 461 5.06 11.42 33.94
CA ALA A 461 4.61 12.77 34.27
C ALA A 461 5.03 13.72 33.14
N ILE A 462 4.11 14.57 32.72
CA ILE A 462 4.28 15.55 31.65
C ILE A 462 3.95 16.91 32.25
N ILE A 463 4.86 17.87 32.09
CA ILE A 463 4.72 19.24 32.55
C ILE A 463 5.00 20.14 31.35
N THR A 464 4.04 20.94 30.95
CA THR A 464 4.17 22.00 29.95
C THR A 464 3.67 23.31 30.55
N ASN A 465 3.83 24.44 29.84
CA ASN A 465 3.37 25.74 30.30
C ASN A 465 1.88 25.79 30.70
N ASN A 466 1.05 24.95 30.07
CA ASN A 466 -0.41 24.99 30.23
C ASN A 466 -0.99 23.64 30.69
N CYS A 467 -0.16 22.65 31.02
CA CYS A 467 -0.63 21.31 31.36
C CYS A 467 0.31 20.59 32.33
N PHE A 468 -0.28 19.97 33.35
CA PHE A 468 0.30 18.88 34.12
C PHE A 468 -0.51 17.62 33.85
N ALA A 469 0.14 16.55 33.40
CA ALA A 469 -0.49 15.25 33.21
C ALA A 469 0.38 14.17 33.85
N THR A 470 -0.21 13.25 34.59
CA THR A 470 0.51 12.11 35.15
C THR A 470 -0.30 10.84 34.98
N GLY A 471 0.40 9.73 34.77
CA GLY A 471 -0.20 8.43 34.61
C GLY A 471 0.67 7.34 35.19
N MET A 472 0.04 6.31 35.73
CA MET A 472 0.72 5.11 36.20
C MET A 472 -0.05 3.90 35.71
N LYS A 473 0.68 2.89 35.25
CA LYS A 473 0.16 1.60 34.85
C LYS A 473 0.93 0.51 35.58
N VAL A 474 0.22 -0.47 36.10
CA VAL A 474 0.80 -1.65 36.75
C VAL A 474 0.20 -2.89 36.11
N ASN A 475 1.04 -3.76 35.57
CA ASN A 475 0.65 -5.07 35.10
C ASN A 475 1.24 -6.14 36.01
N ILE A 476 0.35 -6.95 36.56
CA ILE A 476 0.62 -8.22 37.22
C ILE A 476 -0.05 -9.29 36.34
N LYS A 477 0.44 -10.53 36.33
CA LYS A 477 -0.06 -11.62 35.46
C LYS A 477 -1.58 -11.68 35.28
N PHE A 478 -2.34 -11.41 36.34
CA PHE A 478 -3.80 -11.51 36.35
C PHE A 478 -4.53 -10.18 36.55
N VAL A 479 -3.80 -9.07 36.74
CA VAL A 479 -4.36 -7.78 37.15
C VAL A 479 -3.66 -6.66 36.40
N ARG A 480 -4.44 -5.80 35.75
CA ARG A 480 -3.94 -4.57 35.12
C ARG A 480 -4.60 -3.37 35.78
N GLY A 481 -3.81 -2.53 36.42
CA GLY A 481 -4.24 -1.25 36.95
C GLY A 481 -3.71 -0.11 36.11
N SER A 482 -4.52 0.92 35.88
CA SER A 482 -4.04 2.21 35.37
C SER A 482 -4.68 3.38 36.12
N ILE A 483 -3.92 4.45 36.27
CA ILE A 483 -4.36 5.72 36.85
C ILE A 483 -3.86 6.82 35.91
N GLU A 484 -4.71 7.80 35.63
CA GLU A 484 -4.37 9.01 34.89
C GLU A 484 -4.98 10.24 35.58
N LEU A 485 -4.24 11.34 35.56
CA LEU A 485 -4.63 12.63 36.12
C LEU A 485 -4.17 13.73 35.18
N TYR A 486 -5.04 14.70 34.95
CA TYR A 486 -4.81 15.84 34.06
C TYR A 486 -5.25 17.14 34.73
N ILE A 487 -4.38 18.14 34.67
CA ILE A 487 -4.64 19.53 35.05
C ILE A 487 -4.18 20.38 33.87
N PHE A 488 -5.09 21.06 33.18
CA PHE A 488 -4.71 21.78 31.96
C PHE A 488 -5.62 22.95 31.66
N ASP A 489 -5.09 23.96 30.97
CA ASP A 489 -5.91 25.05 30.47
C ASP A 489 -6.62 24.64 29.16
N GLN A 490 -7.92 24.93 29.09
CA GLN A 490 -8.72 24.77 27.88
C GLN A 490 -9.54 26.03 27.65
N ASN A 491 -9.12 26.84 26.67
CA ASN A 491 -9.74 28.12 26.32
C ASN A 491 -9.81 29.09 27.53
N GLY A 492 -8.73 29.20 28.31
CA GLY A 492 -8.67 30.07 29.49
C GLY A 492 -9.41 29.53 30.73
N ASN A 493 -9.91 28.30 30.68
CA ASN A 493 -10.51 27.62 31.82
C ASN A 493 -9.65 26.44 32.27
N LEU A 494 -9.21 26.48 33.53
CA LEU A 494 -8.52 25.36 34.16
C LEU A 494 -9.46 24.15 34.25
N LYS A 495 -9.08 23.07 33.58
CA LYS A 495 -9.70 21.76 33.65
C LYS A 495 -8.94 20.86 34.60
N PHE A 496 -9.69 20.04 35.31
CA PHE A 496 -9.16 19.02 36.21
C PHE A 496 -9.93 17.73 35.97
N SER A 497 -9.23 16.66 35.60
CA SER A 497 -9.85 15.36 35.35
C SER A 497 -8.92 14.22 35.70
N GLY A 498 -9.48 13.07 36.02
CA GLY A 498 -8.70 11.87 36.28
C GLY A 498 -9.52 10.60 36.14
N ALA A 499 -8.84 9.49 35.90
CA ALA A 499 -9.44 8.17 35.83
C ALA A 499 -8.53 7.14 36.50
N GLY A 500 -9.14 6.13 37.08
CA GLY A 500 -8.45 4.94 37.56
C GLY A 500 -9.25 3.71 37.11
N GLU A 501 -8.57 2.71 36.57
CA GLU A 501 -9.19 1.44 36.18
C GLU A 501 -8.38 0.26 36.69
N CYS A 502 -9.07 -0.82 37.02
CA CYS A 502 -8.50 -2.11 37.35
C CYS A 502 -9.24 -3.18 36.57
N LYS A 503 -8.50 -4.01 35.83
CA LYS A 503 -9.03 -5.14 35.06
C LYS A 503 -8.43 -6.44 35.55
N PHE A 504 -9.27 -7.47 35.67
CA PHE A 504 -8.87 -8.81 36.05
C PHE A 504 -8.94 -9.72 34.83
N GLY A 505 -7.85 -10.41 34.54
CA GLY A 505 -7.77 -11.26 33.38
C GLY A 505 -6.36 -11.61 32.96
N MET A 506 -6.28 -12.39 31.90
CA MET A 506 -5.07 -13.00 31.40
C MET A 506 -5.05 -12.91 29.87
N PRO A 507 -3.98 -12.38 29.26
CA PRO A 507 -3.87 -12.36 27.82
C PRO A 507 -3.63 -13.76 27.26
N LYS A 508 -3.92 -13.94 25.97
CA LYS A 508 -3.62 -15.17 25.23
C LYS A 508 -2.15 -15.55 25.42
N GLY A 509 -1.90 -16.82 25.74
CA GLY A 509 -0.56 -17.39 25.84
C GLY A 509 0.23 -17.05 27.10
N GLU A 510 -0.36 -16.35 28.07
CA GLU A 510 0.35 -15.91 29.29
C GLU A 510 0.88 -17.07 30.16
N LEU A 511 0.19 -18.22 30.19
CA LEU A 511 0.64 -19.41 30.93
C LEU A 511 1.57 -20.29 30.10
N TYR A 512 1.34 -20.35 28.79
CA TYR A 512 2.13 -21.11 27.84
C TYR A 512 1.89 -20.56 26.44
N ASP A 513 2.95 -20.22 25.72
CA ASP A 513 2.85 -19.81 24.31
C ASP A 513 3.76 -20.68 23.45
N GLY A 514 3.17 -21.73 22.89
CA GLY A 514 3.81 -22.62 21.94
C GLY A 514 3.25 -22.42 20.53
N ALA A 515 4.02 -22.80 19.51
CA ALA A 515 3.64 -22.65 18.10
C ALA A 515 2.28 -23.28 17.74
N ILE A 516 1.82 -24.27 18.51
CA ILE A 516 0.56 -25.01 18.30
C ILE A 516 -0.48 -24.70 19.39
N LEU A 517 -0.05 -24.22 20.55
CA LEU A 517 -0.92 -24.07 21.72
C LEU A 517 -0.52 -22.84 22.54
N SER A 518 -1.45 -21.91 22.67
CA SER A 518 -1.36 -20.81 23.63
C SER A 518 -2.37 -21.08 24.74
N ILE A 519 -1.95 -20.98 26.00
CA ILE A 519 -2.80 -21.07 27.20
C ILE A 519 -2.75 -19.72 27.90
N PRO A 520 -3.88 -18.99 28.02
CA PRO A 520 -5.18 -19.27 27.42
C PRO A 520 -5.16 -19.08 25.88
N PRO A 521 -6.09 -19.70 25.14
CA PRO A 521 -6.11 -19.65 23.66
C PRO A 521 -6.59 -18.30 23.10
N CYS A 522 -7.20 -17.47 23.94
CA CYS A 522 -7.63 -16.10 23.68
C CYS A 522 -7.46 -15.26 24.95
N ASP A 523 -7.65 -13.96 24.84
CA ASP A 523 -7.65 -13.06 26.00
C ASP A 523 -8.87 -13.36 26.91
N ILE A 524 -8.61 -13.74 28.16
CA ILE A 524 -9.63 -13.98 29.17
C ILE A 524 -9.66 -12.79 30.12
N TRP A 525 -10.59 -11.87 29.91
CA TRP A 525 -10.88 -10.79 30.87
C TRP A 525 -12.21 -11.12 31.58
N LEU A 526 -12.23 -10.99 32.91
CA LEU A 526 -13.38 -11.27 33.78
C LEU A 526 -14.22 -10.01 34.07
N GLY A 527 -13.81 -8.87 33.52
CA GLY A 527 -14.37 -7.56 33.78
C GLY A 527 -13.36 -6.61 34.43
N GLY A 528 -13.72 -5.33 34.42
CA GLY A 528 -12.95 -4.27 35.04
C GLY A 528 -13.83 -3.34 35.83
N PHE A 529 -13.29 -2.70 36.86
CA PHE A 529 -13.95 -1.58 37.51
C PHE A 529 -13.09 -0.34 37.34
N GLY A 530 -13.74 0.82 37.29
CA GLY A 530 -13.04 2.08 37.18
C GLY A 530 -13.80 3.22 37.82
N VAL A 531 -13.04 4.27 38.08
CA VAL A 531 -13.52 5.55 38.56
C VAL A 531 -13.03 6.64 37.63
N MET A 532 -13.88 7.62 37.36
CA MET A 532 -13.53 8.85 36.64
C MET A 532 -14.01 10.03 37.46
N PHE A 533 -13.25 11.13 37.48
CA PHE A 533 -13.64 12.32 38.21
C PHE A 533 -13.19 13.59 37.51
N GLY A 534 -13.80 14.71 37.90
CA GLY A 534 -13.47 16.03 37.38
C GLY A 534 -14.31 16.39 36.17
N ASP A 535 -13.70 17.04 35.17
CA ASP A 535 -14.37 17.54 33.96
C ASP A 535 -14.51 16.43 32.89
N PHE A 536 -15.71 16.30 32.33
CA PHE A 536 -16.08 15.33 31.30
C PHE A 536 -16.32 15.99 29.95
N THR A 537 -16.14 15.23 28.86
CA THR A 537 -16.26 15.71 27.47
C THR A 537 -17.64 16.24 27.11
N ASN A 538 -18.69 15.81 27.83
CA ASN A 538 -20.06 16.29 27.69
C ASN A 538 -20.33 17.61 28.45
N GLY A 539 -19.30 18.24 29.02
CA GLY A 539 -19.39 19.51 29.75
C GLY A 539 -19.80 19.37 31.22
N LYS A 540 -20.08 18.16 31.71
CA LYS A 540 -20.40 17.93 33.12
C LYS A 540 -19.14 17.82 33.98
N ARG A 541 -19.28 18.10 35.28
CA ARG A 541 -18.24 17.91 36.30
C ARG A 541 -18.77 17.03 37.42
N GLY A 542 -18.03 15.99 37.81
CA GLY A 542 -18.52 15.06 38.83
C GLY A 542 -17.61 13.86 39.07
N PHE A 543 -18.20 12.78 39.57
CA PHE A 543 -17.58 11.49 39.83
C PHE A 543 -18.40 10.39 39.17
N LEU A 544 -17.74 9.45 38.51
CA LEU A 544 -18.33 8.28 37.88
C LEU A 544 -17.63 7.03 38.41
N GLY A 545 -18.40 6.11 38.98
CA GLY A 545 -17.96 4.73 39.20
C GLY A 545 -18.59 3.81 38.16
N TYR A 546 -17.82 2.90 37.58
CA TYR A 546 -18.32 1.95 36.58
C TYR A 546 -17.68 0.57 36.71
N ILE A 547 -18.40 -0.42 36.17
CA ILE A 547 -17.95 -1.79 35.96
C ILE A 547 -18.14 -2.08 34.47
N ASP A 548 -17.04 -2.45 33.82
CA ASP A 548 -17.03 -3.00 32.46
C ASP A 548 -17.19 -4.52 32.57
N ILE A 549 -18.22 -5.07 31.92
CA ILE A 549 -18.47 -6.50 31.90
C ILE A 549 -17.85 -7.05 30.61
N GLU A 550 -16.69 -7.69 30.76
CA GLU A 550 -15.97 -8.36 29.67
C GLU A 550 -15.95 -9.86 29.97
N PHE A 551 -16.22 -10.72 28.98
CA PHE A 551 -16.09 -12.18 29.10
C PHE A 551 -15.54 -12.78 27.80
N CYS A 552 -14.40 -13.46 27.88
CA CYS A 552 -13.73 -14.11 26.73
C CYS A 552 -13.53 -13.20 25.51
N GLY A 553 -13.19 -11.92 25.74
CA GLY A 553 -13.00 -10.91 24.69
C GLY A 553 -14.28 -10.24 24.17
N PHE A 554 -15.47 -10.65 24.64
CA PHE A 554 -16.73 -9.96 24.35
C PHE A 554 -16.99 -8.88 25.41
N ASN A 555 -17.21 -7.64 24.98
CA ASN A 555 -17.61 -6.53 25.85
C ASN A 555 -19.14 -6.44 25.88
N TRP A 556 -19.74 -6.75 27.04
CA TRP A 556 -21.19 -6.78 27.27
C TRP A 556 -21.74 -5.41 27.71
N GLY A 557 -20.88 -4.40 27.78
CA GLY A 557 -21.23 -3.03 28.11
C GLY A 557 -20.74 -2.59 29.49
N ARG A 558 -21.05 -1.33 29.80
CA ARG A 558 -20.62 -0.64 31.01
C ARG A 558 -21.84 -0.31 31.86
N ILE A 559 -21.79 -0.70 33.13
CA ILE A 559 -22.81 -0.35 34.14
C ILE A 559 -22.14 0.52 35.19
N GLY A 560 -22.80 1.59 35.64
CA GLY A 560 -22.22 2.47 36.64
C GLY A 560 -23.16 3.58 37.09
N ALA A 561 -22.64 4.48 37.90
CA ALA A 561 -23.35 5.67 38.36
C ALA A 561 -22.44 6.90 38.32
N PHE A 562 -22.92 7.97 37.69
CA PHE A 562 -22.33 9.30 37.72
C PHE A 562 -23.08 10.17 38.74
N VAL A 563 -22.34 10.95 39.53
CA VAL A 563 -22.85 11.97 40.45
C VAL A 563 -22.09 13.27 40.22
N GLY A 564 -22.80 14.35 39.89
CA GLY A 564 -22.16 15.64 39.65
C GLY A 564 -23.13 16.74 39.22
N THR A 565 -22.65 17.65 38.39
CA THR A 565 -23.48 18.70 37.78
C THR A 565 -24.62 18.06 36.98
N GLY A 566 -25.86 18.27 37.42
CA GLY A 566 -27.06 17.66 36.85
C GLY A 566 -27.61 16.44 37.60
N GLY A 567 -27.03 16.05 38.75
CA GLY A 567 -27.57 15.01 39.63
C GLY A 567 -26.97 13.61 39.41
N LEU A 568 -27.72 12.58 39.82
CA LEU A 568 -27.39 11.16 39.64
C LEU A 568 -27.80 10.69 38.24
N ASP A 569 -26.88 10.05 37.52
CA ASP A 569 -27.11 9.47 36.19
C ASP A 569 -26.59 8.03 36.13
N LEU A 570 -27.45 7.08 35.75
CA LEU A 570 -27.11 5.66 35.62
C LEU A 570 -26.70 5.27 34.18
N ARG A 571 -26.87 6.18 33.21
CA ARG A 571 -26.46 5.97 31.81
C ARG A 571 -25.05 6.47 31.60
N VAL A 572 -24.09 5.65 32.01
CA VAL A 572 -22.68 6.07 32.12
C VAL A 572 -21.84 5.86 30.85
N SER A 573 -22.41 5.26 29.80
CA SER A 573 -21.69 4.94 28.56
C SER A 573 -21.25 6.17 27.75
N SER A 574 -21.89 7.33 27.96
CA SER A 574 -21.59 8.59 27.26
C SER A 574 -20.56 9.48 27.98
N TYR A 575 -20.08 9.06 29.16
CA TYR A 575 -19.13 9.82 29.96
C TYR A 575 -17.70 9.38 29.66
N ASP A 576 -16.86 10.32 29.22
CA ASP A 576 -15.40 10.19 29.18
C ASP A 576 -14.79 11.47 29.74
N ILE A 577 -13.63 11.36 30.38
CA ILE A 577 -12.96 12.52 30.96
C ILE A 577 -12.39 13.41 29.86
N CYS A 578 -12.38 14.72 30.12
CA CYS A 578 -11.65 15.68 29.30
C CYS A 578 -10.15 15.36 29.39
N ARG A 579 -9.44 15.38 28.25
CA ARG A 579 -7.98 15.20 28.18
C ARG A 579 -7.34 16.34 27.38
N PRO A 580 -6.11 16.74 27.71
CA PRO A 580 -5.38 17.70 26.90
C PRO A 580 -5.09 17.12 25.51
N ALA A 581 -5.11 17.97 24.49
CA ALA A 581 -4.86 17.55 23.12
C ALA A 581 -3.44 16.97 22.97
N GLY A 582 -3.33 15.83 22.27
CA GLY A 582 -2.04 15.19 22.01
C GLY A 582 -1.44 14.39 23.18
N ILE A 583 -2.06 14.39 24.37
CA ILE A 583 -1.62 13.61 25.53
C ILE A 583 -2.60 12.46 25.77
N SER A 584 -2.11 11.23 25.72
CA SER A 584 -2.90 10.05 26.05
C SER A 584 -2.06 8.94 26.64
N PHE A 585 -2.39 8.58 27.88
CA PHE A 585 -1.82 7.41 28.56
C PHE A 585 -2.50 6.10 28.15
N LYS A 586 -3.57 6.13 27.34
CA LYS A 586 -4.25 4.94 26.80
C LYS A 586 -3.35 4.10 25.89
N SER A 587 -2.32 4.69 25.26
CA SER A 587 -1.36 4.00 24.38
C SER A 587 -0.47 3.00 25.12
N MET A 588 -0.36 3.07 26.45
CA MET A 588 0.30 2.06 27.28
C MET A 588 -0.44 0.71 27.29
N ASN A 589 -1.62 0.57 26.64
CA ASN A 589 -2.46 -0.64 26.64
C ASN A 589 -2.19 -1.71 25.56
N ARG A 590 -1.20 -1.54 24.67
CA ARG A 590 -0.80 -2.63 23.76
C ARG A 590 0.25 -3.52 24.43
N SER A 591 0.00 -4.83 24.45
CA SER A 591 0.92 -5.82 25.01
C SER A 591 2.28 -5.73 24.34
N VAL A 592 3.31 -5.59 25.17
CA VAL A 592 4.72 -5.80 24.82
C VAL A 592 4.86 -7.27 24.43
N ARG A 593 4.97 -7.56 23.12
CA ARG A 593 5.86 -8.67 22.70
C ARG A 593 7.24 -8.31 23.26
N GLY A 594 7.91 -9.30 23.86
CA GLY A 594 9.10 -9.15 24.72
C GLY A 594 10.19 -8.21 24.20
N PRO A 595 11.17 -7.85 25.03
CA PRO A 595 12.18 -6.86 24.70
C PRO A 595 12.86 -7.24 23.38
N VAL A 596 12.46 -6.55 22.31
CA VAL A 596 13.37 -6.30 21.22
C VAL A 596 14.41 -5.42 21.88
N VAL A 597 15.62 -5.97 22.01
CA VAL A 597 16.81 -5.17 22.19
C VAL A 597 16.72 -4.14 21.06
N ASN A 598 16.33 -2.92 21.41
CA ASN A 598 16.42 -1.79 20.50
C ASN A 598 17.92 -1.62 20.25
N ASN A 599 18.43 -2.34 19.25
CA ASN A 599 19.49 -1.81 18.42
C ASN A 599 19.08 -0.38 18.12
N LEU A 600 20.00 0.55 18.41
CA LEU A 600 19.90 1.95 18.03
C LEU A 600 19.07 2.08 16.75
N ASP A 601 17.95 2.81 16.86
CA ASP A 601 17.11 3.18 15.73
C ASP A 601 17.98 3.99 14.74
N ILE A 602 18.66 3.29 13.82
CA ILE A 602 19.10 3.80 12.52
C ILE A 602 17.93 3.65 11.51
N ALA A 603 16.68 3.61 12.02
CA ALA A 603 15.46 3.46 11.25
C ALA A 603 14.67 4.78 11.17
N SER A 604 15.33 5.87 10.76
CA SER A 604 14.64 6.99 10.10
C SER A 604 14.75 6.83 8.58
N ALA A 605 14.05 5.83 8.06
CA ALA A 605 13.70 5.69 6.65
C ALA A 605 12.32 4.99 6.57
N LYS A 606 11.28 5.70 7.00
CA LYS A 606 9.90 5.43 6.60
C LYS A 606 9.39 6.60 5.77
N TYR A 607 9.76 6.61 4.50
CA TYR A 607 8.97 7.24 3.46
C TYR A 607 8.75 6.20 2.36
N THR A 608 7.52 5.71 2.23
CA THR A 608 7.05 5.10 0.98
C THR A 608 5.53 5.21 0.89
N ASN A 609 5.12 6.04 -0.07
CA ASN A 609 3.96 5.92 -0.96
C ASN A 609 2.58 5.75 -0.33
N ALA A 610 1.91 6.89 -0.13
CA ALA A 610 0.48 6.99 -0.41
C ALA A 610 0.29 7.26 -1.92
N VAL A 611 0.18 6.17 -2.69
CA VAL A 611 -0.57 6.13 -3.96
C VAL A 611 -1.37 4.83 -3.95
N LEU A 612 -2.59 4.92 -3.42
CA LEU A 612 -3.85 4.37 -3.92
C LEU A 612 -4.97 4.83 -2.99
#